data_AF-X1MU99-F1
#
_entry.id   AF-X1MU99-F1
#
_cell.length_a   1.000
_cell.length_b   1.000
_cell.length_c   1.000
_cell.angle_alpha   90.00
_cell.angle_beta   90.00
_cell.angle_gamma   90.00
#
_symmetry.space_group_name_H-M   'P 1'
#
loop_
_entity.id
_entity.type
_entity.pdbx_description
1 polymer ?
#
loop_
_entity_poly.entity_id
_entity_poly.type
_entity_poly.pdbx_seq_one_letter_code
_entity_poly.pdbx_strand_id
1 'polypeptide(L)'
;GLNSPFASPMGDAVLCTPALRAIRRHFKTSKVTFFAGDAVRQVLSPSSFNDEWLRQKGKNPFAIAKMLAGHKFTHAVLLKNSFASALAVFLAGIPLRIGYAREGRSFLLTDKLYPPKLHNGKFKPASMIDYYFAIASRLGADTADRQLELSVEPQAREKLRAKLPEVFDSEGPVVVIVPGGAFGPSKCWSSARFAQTADWLITNCNATIVVSVSPVPAEKQIANEICNSSRHRFINLAEKSIGLGELKSLFPLRSW
;
A
#
# COMPACT_ATOMS: atom_id res chain seq x y z
N GLY A 1 4.39 20.25 -3.69
CA GLY A 1 5.69 19.90 -3.09
C GLY A 1 5.94 18.43 -3.31
N LEU A 2 6.88 18.14 -4.21
CA LEU A 2 7.58 16.87 -4.48
C LEU A 2 6.99 15.63 -3.81
N ASN A 3 6.23 14.86 -4.59
CA ASN A 3 6.08 13.43 -4.32
C ASN A 3 7.50 12.86 -4.23
N SER A 4 7.86 12.25 -3.10
CA SER A 4 9.05 11.40 -3.03
C SER A 4 9.01 10.46 -4.24
N PRO A 5 10.01 10.46 -5.13
CA PRO A 5 9.99 9.67 -6.37
C PRO A 5 10.19 8.16 -6.12
N PHE A 6 9.87 7.68 -4.90
CA PHE A 6 10.17 6.33 -4.43
C PHE A 6 8.98 5.59 -3.82
N ALA A 7 7.79 6.20 -3.69
CA ALA A 7 6.71 5.60 -2.91
C ALA A 7 5.36 5.65 -3.62
N SER A 8 4.84 4.48 -4.04
CA SER A 8 3.42 4.35 -4.36
C SER A 8 2.64 4.30 -3.03
N PRO A 9 1.53 5.04 -2.87
CA PRO A 9 0.74 4.99 -1.64
C PRO A 9 0.25 3.59 -1.26
N MET A 10 0.12 2.69 -2.24
CA MET A 10 -0.26 1.29 -2.04
C MET A 10 0.90 0.46 -1.47
N GLY A 11 2.10 0.58 -2.04
CA GLY A 11 3.28 -0.15 -1.56
C GLY A 11 3.62 0.22 -0.12
N ASP A 12 3.64 1.52 0.18
CA ASP A 12 3.84 2.03 1.55
C ASP A 12 2.79 1.49 2.53
N ALA A 13 1.53 1.36 2.09
CA ALA A 13 0.46 0.83 2.93
C ALA A 13 0.69 -0.65 3.26
N VAL A 14 1.13 -1.48 2.31
CA VAL A 14 1.46 -2.88 2.58
C VAL A 14 2.69 -2.98 3.49
N LEU A 15 3.75 -2.22 3.17
CA LEU A 15 5.02 -2.26 3.89
C LEU A 15 4.92 -1.76 5.33
N CYS A 16 3.90 -0.97 5.68
CA CYS A 16 3.67 -0.54 7.06
C CYS A 16 2.81 -1.50 7.89
N THR A 17 2.20 -2.54 7.28
CA THR A 17 1.33 -3.50 7.98
C THR A 17 1.98 -4.14 9.22
N PRO A 18 3.27 -4.52 9.23
CA PRO A 18 3.87 -5.08 10.43
C PRO A 18 3.94 -4.04 11.55
N ALA A 19 4.25 -2.78 11.23
CA ALA A 19 4.34 -1.70 12.21
C ALA A 19 2.97 -1.33 12.77
N LEU A 20 1.94 -1.35 11.91
CA LEU A 20 0.54 -1.15 12.32
C LEU A 20 0.08 -2.25 13.26
N ARG A 21 0.42 -3.52 12.98
CA ARG A 21 0.17 -4.66 13.86
C ARG A 21 0.85 -4.48 15.22
N ALA A 22 2.13 -4.10 15.23
CA ALA A 22 2.88 -3.83 16.46
C ALA A 22 2.23 -2.72 17.30
N ILE A 23 1.86 -1.60 16.67
CA ILE A 23 1.18 -0.47 17.33
C ILE A 23 -0.18 -0.90 17.89
N ARG A 24 -1.00 -1.63 17.12
CA ARG A 24 -2.28 -2.16 17.60
C ARG A 24 -2.11 -3.08 18.80
N ARG A 25 -1.10 -3.96 18.78
CA ARG A 25 -0.75 -4.87 19.88
C ARG A 25 -0.21 -4.13 21.11
N HIS A 26 0.46 -3.00 20.94
CA HIS A 26 0.91 -2.17 22.04
C HIS A 26 -0.26 -1.42 22.69
N PHE A 27 -1.11 -0.79 21.89
CA PHE A 27 -2.26 -0.01 22.36
C PHE A 27 -3.55 -0.85 22.46
N LYS A 28 -3.53 -2.10 22.92
CA LYS A 28 -4.67 -3.06 22.79
C LYS A 28 -6.03 -2.52 23.26
N THR A 29 -6.06 -1.72 24.32
CA THR A 29 -7.28 -1.19 24.93
C THR A 29 -7.64 0.22 24.46
N SER A 30 -6.76 0.89 23.70
CA SER A 30 -7.02 2.24 23.19
C SER A 30 -7.79 2.21 21.88
N LYS A 31 -8.58 3.24 21.61
CA LYS A 31 -9.18 3.41 20.28
C LYS A 31 -8.11 3.87 19.28
N VAL A 32 -7.88 3.08 18.23
CA VAL A 32 -6.93 3.38 17.15
C VAL A 32 -7.70 3.78 15.90
N THR A 33 -7.48 5.00 15.43
CA THR A 33 -8.14 5.54 14.23
C THR A 33 -7.11 5.80 13.15
N PHE A 34 -7.38 5.29 11.94
CA PHE A 34 -6.54 5.56 10.78
C PHE A 34 -7.07 6.77 10.00
N PHE A 35 -6.17 7.69 9.68
CA PHE A 35 -6.46 8.84 8.81
C PHE A 35 -5.71 8.70 7.49
N ALA A 36 -6.42 8.38 6.41
CA ALA A 36 -5.81 8.20 5.09
C ALA A 36 -6.78 8.48 3.94
N GLY A 37 -6.23 8.60 2.74
CA GLY A 37 -7.01 8.66 1.50
C GLY A 37 -7.54 7.29 1.08
N ASP A 38 -8.45 7.29 0.10
CA ASP A 38 -9.20 6.09 -0.29
C ASP A 38 -8.32 4.94 -0.79
N ALA A 39 -7.24 5.22 -1.52
CA ALA A 39 -6.33 4.18 -2.00
C ALA A 39 -5.71 3.37 -0.85
N VAL A 40 -5.20 4.06 0.18
CA VAL A 40 -4.63 3.40 1.37
C VAL A 40 -5.72 2.65 2.14
N ARG A 41 -6.90 3.26 2.28
CA ARG A 41 -8.04 2.61 2.95
C ARG A 41 -8.45 1.33 2.24
N GLN A 42 -8.54 1.32 0.91
CA GLN A 42 -8.90 0.14 0.13
C GLN A 42 -7.86 -0.97 0.23
N VAL A 43 -6.57 -0.63 0.31
CA VAL A 43 -5.49 -1.61 0.51
C VAL A 43 -5.57 -2.21 1.92
N LEU A 44 -5.69 -1.38 2.94
CA LEU A 44 -5.65 -1.85 4.33
C LEU A 44 -6.99 -2.41 4.82
N SER A 45 -8.13 -2.06 4.23
CA SER A 45 -9.44 -2.56 4.66
C SER A 45 -9.77 -3.93 4.04
N PRO A 46 -10.44 -4.82 4.77
CA PRO A 46 -10.65 -4.77 6.22
C PRO A 46 -9.31 -4.85 6.96
N SER A 47 -9.21 -4.17 8.09
CA SER A 47 -7.99 -4.06 8.90
C SER A 47 -8.29 -4.44 10.33
N SER A 48 -7.46 -5.29 10.93
CA SER A 48 -7.47 -5.57 12.37
C SER A 48 -6.64 -4.56 13.17
N PHE A 49 -5.98 -3.62 12.49
CA PHE A 49 -5.04 -2.67 13.10
C PHE A 49 -5.69 -1.41 13.66
N ASN A 50 -6.96 -1.16 13.32
CA ASN A 50 -7.67 0.04 13.70
C ASN A 50 -9.15 -0.23 13.94
N ASP A 51 -9.76 0.61 14.77
CA ASP A 51 -11.18 0.55 15.12
C ASP A 51 -12.02 1.45 14.20
N GLU A 52 -11.43 2.53 13.68
CA GLU A 52 -12.14 3.54 12.88
C GLU A 52 -11.28 4.09 11.74
N TRP A 53 -11.94 4.56 10.69
CA TRP A 53 -11.33 5.28 9.57
C TRP A 53 -11.84 6.72 9.50
N LEU A 54 -10.91 7.68 9.46
CA LEU A 54 -11.17 9.05 9.05
C LEU A 54 -10.67 9.25 7.63
N ARG A 55 -11.56 9.69 6.74
CA ARG A 55 -11.24 9.87 5.32
C ARG A 55 -10.53 11.20 5.08
N GLN A 56 -9.36 11.15 4.46
CA GLN A 56 -8.66 12.34 4.00
C GLN A 56 -9.31 12.89 2.72
N LYS A 57 -10.20 13.87 2.86
CA LYS A 57 -10.88 14.53 1.73
C LYS A 57 -10.00 15.55 0.99
N GLY A 58 -8.93 16.04 1.61
CA GLY A 58 -8.07 17.07 1.04
C GLY A 58 -6.68 17.12 1.68
N LYS A 59 -5.85 18.04 1.20
CA LYS A 59 -4.46 18.22 1.66
C LYS A 59 -4.26 19.48 2.51
N ASN A 60 -5.31 20.29 2.69
CA ASN A 60 -5.22 21.54 3.47
C ASN A 60 -5.03 21.21 4.97
N PRO A 61 -3.90 21.60 5.57
CA PRO A 61 -3.59 21.25 6.96
C PRO A 61 -4.54 21.89 7.98
N PHE A 62 -5.09 23.07 7.71
CA PHE A 62 -6.02 23.77 8.61
C PHE A 62 -7.38 23.07 8.68
N ALA A 63 -7.91 22.65 7.52
CA ALA A 63 -9.16 21.89 7.46
C ALA A 63 -9.01 20.52 8.15
N ILE A 64 -7.87 19.85 7.93
CA ILE A 64 -7.55 18.59 8.62
C ILE A 64 -7.42 18.83 10.13
N ALA A 65 -6.73 19.89 10.55
CA ALA A 65 -6.56 20.23 11.96
C ALA A 65 -7.90 20.46 12.65
N LYS A 66 -8.80 21.25 12.06
CA LYS A 66 -10.14 21.51 12.59
C LYS A 66 -10.95 20.21 12.76
N MET A 67 -10.88 19.32 11.78
CA MET A 67 -11.52 18.00 11.87
C MET A 67 -10.90 17.17 13.00
N LEU A 68 -9.57 17.07 13.07
CA LEU A 68 -8.88 16.29 14.10
C LEU A 68 -9.09 16.85 15.51
N ALA A 69 -9.18 18.17 15.68
CA ALA A 69 -9.42 18.82 16.97
C ALA A 69 -10.82 18.51 17.54
N GLY A 70 -11.77 18.10 16.70
CA GLY A 70 -13.07 17.56 17.15
C GLY A 70 -12.97 16.20 17.83
N HIS A 71 -11.81 15.55 17.77
CA HIS A 71 -11.54 14.28 18.43
C HIS A 71 -10.57 14.47 19.61
N LYS A 72 -10.65 13.58 20.60
CA LYS A 72 -9.79 13.60 21.79
C LYS A 72 -8.53 12.73 21.61
N PHE A 73 -7.82 12.90 20.48
CA PHE A 73 -6.60 12.12 20.23
C PHE A 73 -5.48 12.56 21.18
N THR A 74 -4.89 11.59 21.87
CA THR A 74 -3.74 11.82 22.75
C THR A 74 -2.41 11.63 22.02
N HIS A 75 -2.41 10.78 21.00
CA HIS A 75 -1.24 10.42 20.20
C HIS A 75 -1.54 10.57 18.71
N ALA A 76 -0.57 11.09 17.95
CA ALA A 76 -0.54 11.07 16.50
C ALA A 76 0.74 10.40 16.01
N VAL A 77 0.59 9.31 15.25
CA VAL A 77 1.70 8.56 14.65
C VAL A 77 1.81 8.89 13.17
N LEU A 78 2.89 9.58 12.79
CA LEU A 78 3.10 10.08 11.42
C LEU A 78 4.05 9.17 10.64
N LEU A 79 3.48 8.20 9.95
CA LEU A 79 4.22 7.28 9.08
C LEU A 79 4.77 7.96 7.81
N LYS A 80 4.04 8.95 7.28
CA LYS A 80 4.50 9.78 6.14
C LYS A 80 5.36 10.93 6.62
N ASN A 81 6.26 11.41 5.76
CA ASN A 81 7.23 12.48 6.08
C ASN A 81 6.75 13.90 5.78
N SER A 82 5.53 14.08 5.27
CA SER A 82 5.06 15.38 4.81
C SER A 82 4.97 16.40 5.95
N PHE A 83 5.49 17.59 5.69
CA PHE A 83 5.37 18.76 6.57
C PHE A 83 3.90 19.10 6.85
N ALA A 84 3.04 19.11 5.82
CA ALA A 84 1.62 19.45 5.96
C ALA A 84 0.88 18.52 6.93
N SER A 85 1.20 17.20 6.92
CA SER A 85 0.63 16.27 7.90
C SER A 85 1.08 16.57 9.34
N ALA A 86 2.35 16.95 9.55
CA ALA A 86 2.84 17.34 10.87
C ALA A 86 2.21 18.65 11.35
N LEU A 87 2.02 19.61 10.44
CA LEU A 87 1.36 20.87 10.75
C LEU A 87 -0.09 20.66 11.15
N ALA A 88 -0.82 19.78 10.45
CA ALA A 88 -2.21 19.50 10.78
C ALA A 88 -2.39 18.91 12.19
N VAL A 89 -1.56 17.94 12.59
CA VAL A 89 -1.65 17.36 13.95
C VAL A 89 -1.16 18.31 15.04
N PHE A 90 -0.22 19.20 14.72
CA PHE A 90 0.24 20.25 15.62
C PHE A 90 -0.87 21.27 15.88
N LEU A 91 -1.49 21.78 14.81
CA LEU A 91 -2.62 22.72 14.91
C LEU A 91 -3.87 22.11 15.55
N ALA A 92 -4.03 20.79 15.45
CA ALA A 92 -5.10 20.06 16.14
C ALA A 92 -4.87 19.95 17.66
N GLY A 93 -3.70 20.36 18.17
CA GLY A 93 -3.39 20.32 19.60
C GLY A 93 -3.15 18.92 20.15
N ILE A 94 -2.85 17.92 19.30
CA ILE A 94 -2.63 16.54 19.74
C ILE A 94 -1.33 16.49 20.56
N PRO A 95 -1.33 16.09 21.85
CA PRO A 95 -0.17 16.27 22.73
C PRO A 95 1.08 15.52 22.28
N LEU A 96 0.96 14.22 21.98
CA LEU A 96 2.09 13.39 21.58
C LEU A 96 2.08 13.18 20.06
N ARG A 97 3.10 13.69 19.37
CA ARG A 97 3.21 13.67 17.90
C ARG A 97 4.53 13.03 17.52
N ILE A 98 4.46 11.77 17.08
CA ILE A 98 5.64 10.96 16.75
C ILE A 98 5.86 10.81 15.25
N GLY A 99 7.11 10.91 14.81
CA GLY A 99 7.50 10.57 13.45
C GLY A 99 8.93 10.97 13.14
N TYR A 100 9.34 10.77 11.89
CA TYR A 100 10.69 11.18 11.48
C TYR A 100 10.83 12.69 11.28
N ALA A 101 11.89 13.28 11.80
CA ALA A 101 12.34 14.64 11.55
C ALA A 101 12.88 14.80 10.13
N ARG A 102 11.98 14.86 9.15
CA ARG A 102 12.27 15.12 7.72
C ARG A 102 11.51 16.35 7.22
N GLU A 103 11.97 16.91 6.11
CA GLU A 103 11.29 18.03 5.43
C GLU A 103 11.02 19.24 6.36
N GLY A 104 11.94 19.53 7.29
CA GLY A 104 11.81 20.68 8.20
C GLY A 104 10.74 20.56 9.28
N ARG A 105 10.03 19.42 9.40
CA ARG A 105 8.89 19.29 10.33
C ARG A 105 9.27 19.01 11.79
N SER A 106 10.54 19.06 12.14
CA SER A 106 11.05 18.59 13.45
C SER A 106 10.49 19.35 14.64
N PHE A 107 10.20 20.65 14.49
CA PHE A 107 9.63 21.49 15.55
C PHE A 107 8.13 21.23 15.78
N LEU A 108 7.47 20.54 14.85
CA LEU A 108 6.06 20.18 14.94
C LEU A 108 5.86 18.84 15.67
N LEU A 109 6.93 18.07 15.91
CA LEU A 109 6.90 16.76 16.54
C LEU A 109 7.37 16.87 17.99
N THR A 110 6.70 16.18 18.91
CA THR A 110 7.15 16.08 20.32
C THR A 110 8.10 14.91 20.53
N ASP A 111 7.93 13.83 19.78
CA ASP A 111 8.85 12.69 19.77
C ASP A 111 9.34 12.44 18.35
N LYS A 112 10.64 12.60 18.14
CA LYS A 112 11.22 12.67 16.80
C LYS A 112 12.28 11.61 16.60
N LEU A 113 12.16 10.92 15.47
CA LEU A 113 13.20 10.03 14.98
C LEU A 113 14.05 10.75 13.95
N TYR A 114 15.37 10.62 14.05
CA TYR A 114 16.26 11.11 13.02
C TYR A 114 16.59 9.97 12.06
N PRO A 115 16.33 10.13 10.75
CA PRO A 115 16.68 9.09 9.79
C PRO A 115 18.21 8.95 9.74
N PRO A 116 18.75 7.72 9.64
CA PRO A 116 20.18 7.50 9.57
C PRO A 116 20.78 8.23 8.36
N LYS A 117 21.95 8.83 8.55
CA LYS A 117 22.69 9.53 7.50
C LYS A 117 24.03 8.85 7.26
N LEU A 118 24.49 8.89 6.02
CA LEU A 118 25.86 8.57 5.63
C LEU A 118 26.79 9.69 6.08
N HIS A 119 28.10 9.42 6.11
CA HIS A 119 29.13 10.40 6.47
C HIS A 119 29.07 11.69 5.64
N ASN A 120 28.61 11.61 4.39
CA ASN A 120 28.43 12.76 3.50
C ASN A 120 27.11 13.52 3.71
N GLY A 121 26.37 13.25 4.79
CA GLY A 121 25.12 13.92 5.13
C GLY A 121 23.89 13.45 4.35
N LYS A 122 24.04 12.59 3.33
CA LYS A 122 22.91 12.00 2.60
C LYS A 122 22.18 10.98 3.47
N PHE A 123 20.87 10.83 3.29
CA PHE A 123 20.13 9.78 3.99
C PHE A 123 20.64 8.39 3.59
N LYS A 124 20.88 7.54 4.58
CA LYS A 124 21.23 6.15 4.36
C LYS A 124 19.97 5.41 3.85
N PRO A 125 20.04 4.68 2.74
CA PRO A 125 18.95 3.81 2.32
C PRO A 125 18.63 2.81 3.44
N ALA A 126 17.34 2.65 3.73
CA ALA A 126 16.85 1.73 4.75
C ALA A 126 15.63 0.99 4.19
N SER A 127 15.42 -0.23 4.66
CA SER A 127 14.16 -0.93 4.42
C SER A 127 13.00 -0.08 4.95
N MET A 128 11.92 0.04 4.16
CA MET A 128 10.72 0.74 4.61
C MET A 128 10.07 0.05 5.80
N ILE A 129 10.19 -1.28 5.91
CA ILE A 129 9.72 -2.02 7.09
C ILE A 129 10.48 -1.55 8.33
N ASP A 130 11.81 -1.47 8.25
CA ASP A 130 12.65 -0.97 9.36
C ASP A 130 12.35 0.49 9.68
N TYR A 131 12.07 1.28 8.64
CA TYR A 131 11.69 2.67 8.78
C TYR A 131 10.42 2.80 9.64
N TYR A 132 9.35 2.06 9.31
CA TYR A 132 8.11 2.08 10.09
C TYR A 132 8.25 1.42 11.47
N PHE A 133 9.05 0.36 11.58
CA PHE A 133 9.37 -0.30 12.84
C PHE A 133 10.07 0.60 13.83
N ALA A 134 10.98 1.47 13.39
CA ALA A 134 11.61 2.40 14.31
C ALA A 134 10.57 3.30 14.99
N ILE A 135 9.51 3.72 14.28
CA ILE A 135 8.42 4.51 14.86
C ILE A 135 7.65 3.68 15.90
N ALA A 136 7.29 2.43 15.56
CA ALA A 136 6.58 1.53 16.48
C ALA A 136 7.43 1.20 17.72
N SER A 137 8.70 0.89 17.53
CA SER A 137 9.66 0.60 18.60
C SER A 137 9.88 1.81 19.51
N ARG A 138 9.90 3.03 18.95
CA ARG A 138 10.00 4.27 19.72
C ARG A 138 8.79 4.49 20.64
N LEU A 139 7.61 3.97 20.28
CA LEU A 139 6.43 3.92 21.15
C LEU A 139 6.49 2.79 22.20
N GLY A 140 7.52 1.94 22.18
CA GLY A 140 7.62 0.76 23.04
C GLY A 140 6.84 -0.45 22.52
N ALA A 141 6.46 -0.47 21.24
CA ALA A 141 5.82 -1.64 20.64
C ALA A 141 6.85 -2.75 20.33
N ASP A 142 6.43 -4.00 20.48
CA ASP A 142 7.20 -5.15 20.03
C ASP A 142 7.19 -5.24 18.50
N THR A 143 8.38 -5.21 17.91
CA THR A 143 8.63 -5.20 16.47
C THR A 143 9.38 -6.45 15.99
N ALA A 144 9.26 -7.59 16.67
CA ALA A 144 9.87 -8.85 16.22
C ALA A 144 9.23 -9.43 14.94
N ASP A 145 7.91 -9.26 14.80
CA ASP A 145 7.11 -9.90 13.75
C ASP A 145 7.04 -9.03 12.48
N ARG A 146 7.84 -9.39 11.47
CA ARG A 146 7.99 -8.65 10.19
C ARG A 146 7.00 -9.05 9.09
N GLN A 147 6.06 -9.95 9.36
CA GLN A 147 5.19 -10.50 8.31
C GLN A 147 4.26 -9.43 7.70
N LEU A 148 4.27 -9.33 6.37
CA LEU A 148 3.30 -8.51 5.66
C LEU A 148 1.95 -9.21 5.67
N GLU A 149 0.88 -8.48 5.94
CA GLU A 149 -0.45 -9.07 5.94
C GLU A 149 -1.50 -8.10 5.42
N LEU A 150 -2.45 -8.63 4.66
CA LEU A 150 -3.62 -7.92 4.20
C LEU A 150 -4.83 -8.83 4.39
N SER A 151 -5.85 -8.37 5.09
CA SER A 151 -7.09 -9.13 5.21
C SER A 151 -7.96 -8.91 3.98
N VAL A 152 -8.66 -9.97 3.56
CA VAL A 152 -9.60 -9.91 2.44
C VAL A 152 -11.02 -9.99 2.97
N GLU A 153 -11.90 -9.12 2.47
CA GLU A 153 -13.32 -9.19 2.80
C GLU A 153 -13.97 -10.37 2.08
N PRO A 154 -14.78 -11.20 2.75
CA PRO A 154 -15.46 -12.33 2.11
C PRO A 154 -16.27 -11.91 0.88
N GLN A 155 -16.94 -10.75 0.95
CA GLN A 155 -17.71 -10.21 -0.18
C GLN A 155 -16.83 -9.84 -1.38
N ALA A 156 -15.58 -9.41 -1.16
CA ALA A 156 -14.66 -9.11 -2.25
C ALA A 156 -14.25 -10.38 -3.00
N ARG A 157 -14.11 -11.51 -2.28
CA ARG A 157 -13.82 -12.82 -2.88
C ARG A 157 -14.98 -13.31 -3.73
N GLU A 158 -16.23 -13.20 -3.25
CA GLU A 158 -17.40 -13.61 -4.03
C GLU A 158 -17.61 -12.73 -5.27
N LYS A 159 -17.38 -11.40 -5.15
CA LYS A 159 -17.40 -10.49 -6.31
C LYS A 159 -16.33 -10.85 -7.35
N LEU A 160 -15.12 -11.18 -6.89
CA LEU A 160 -14.04 -11.64 -7.76
C LEU A 160 -14.44 -12.94 -8.47
N ARG A 161 -15.01 -13.92 -7.74
CA ARG A 161 -15.49 -15.18 -8.33
C ARG A 161 -16.55 -14.97 -9.40
N ALA A 162 -17.50 -14.07 -9.15
CA ALA A 162 -18.53 -13.75 -10.14
C ALA A 162 -17.96 -13.09 -11.42
N LYS A 163 -16.89 -12.28 -11.29
CA LYS A 163 -16.28 -11.57 -12.42
C LYS A 163 -15.26 -12.41 -13.19
N LEU A 164 -14.49 -13.22 -12.48
CA LEU A 164 -13.37 -14.01 -13.00
C LEU A 164 -13.48 -15.47 -12.52
N PRO A 165 -14.55 -16.21 -12.91
CA PRO A 165 -14.69 -17.62 -12.55
C PRO A 165 -13.48 -18.47 -12.99
N GLU A 166 -12.85 -18.10 -14.12
CA GLU A 166 -11.70 -18.80 -14.70
C GLU A 166 -10.51 -18.91 -13.71
N VAL A 167 -10.40 -17.95 -12.79
CA VAL A 167 -9.36 -17.95 -11.74
C VAL A 167 -9.65 -18.99 -10.66
N PHE A 168 -10.92 -19.26 -10.36
CA PHE A 168 -11.34 -20.21 -9.33
C PHE A 168 -11.43 -21.65 -9.86
N ASP A 169 -11.77 -21.78 -11.14
CA ASP A 169 -11.91 -23.07 -11.84
C ASP A 169 -10.56 -23.57 -12.40
N SER A 170 -9.48 -22.80 -12.19
CA SER A 170 -8.14 -23.15 -12.65
C SER A 170 -7.63 -24.45 -12.02
N GLU A 171 -7.29 -25.42 -12.86
CA GLU A 171 -6.64 -26.66 -12.44
C GLU A 171 -5.14 -26.45 -12.14
N GLY A 172 -4.52 -25.44 -12.76
CA GLY A 172 -3.11 -25.09 -12.58
C GLY A 172 -2.85 -23.89 -11.66
N PRO A 173 -1.62 -23.32 -11.69
CA PRO A 173 -1.28 -22.08 -11.01
C PRO A 173 -2.04 -20.90 -11.59
N VAL A 174 -2.53 -20.01 -10.72
CA VAL A 174 -2.96 -18.67 -11.13
C VAL A 174 -1.75 -17.73 -11.03
N VAL A 175 -1.39 -17.08 -12.13
CA VAL A 175 -0.25 -16.16 -12.18
C VAL A 175 -0.73 -14.75 -12.54
N VAL A 176 -0.43 -13.79 -11.66
CA VAL A 176 -0.75 -12.37 -11.88
C VAL A 176 0.49 -11.64 -12.42
N ILE A 177 0.40 -11.18 -13.67
CA ILE A 177 1.43 -10.35 -14.30
C ILE A 177 1.10 -8.89 -14.05
N VAL A 178 2.05 -8.13 -13.48
CA VAL A 178 1.92 -6.69 -13.21
C VAL A 178 2.97 -5.95 -14.04
N PRO A 179 2.68 -5.59 -15.30
CA PRO A 179 3.66 -5.04 -16.23
C PRO A 179 3.85 -3.53 -16.08
N GLY A 180 2.94 -2.86 -15.37
CA GLY A 180 2.95 -1.41 -15.15
C GLY A 180 3.99 -0.98 -14.11
N GLY A 181 4.39 0.29 -14.19
CA GLY A 181 5.34 0.88 -13.26
C GLY A 181 5.16 2.40 -13.16
N ALA A 182 4.90 2.88 -11.94
CA ALA A 182 4.75 4.32 -11.66
C ALA A 182 6.03 5.14 -11.91
N PHE A 183 7.16 4.48 -12.21
CA PHE A 183 8.50 5.07 -12.31
C PHE A 183 8.98 5.23 -13.77
N GLY A 184 8.09 5.04 -14.74
CA GLY A 184 8.36 5.23 -16.16
C GLY A 184 8.92 3.99 -16.87
N PRO A 185 9.12 4.09 -18.20
CA PRO A 185 9.38 2.94 -19.08
C PRO A 185 10.67 2.17 -18.79
N SER A 186 11.68 2.84 -18.20
CA SER A 186 12.99 2.24 -17.93
C SER A 186 12.99 1.11 -16.91
N LYS A 187 11.90 0.97 -16.13
CA LYS A 187 11.71 -0.15 -15.20
C LYS A 187 10.74 -1.21 -15.71
N CYS A 188 10.21 -1.05 -16.92
CA CYS A 188 9.24 -1.98 -17.51
C CYS A 188 9.96 -2.99 -18.42
N TRP A 189 9.58 -4.26 -18.30
CA TRP A 189 9.97 -5.27 -19.30
C TRP A 189 9.11 -5.09 -20.56
N SER A 190 9.60 -5.54 -21.72
CA SER A 190 8.87 -5.36 -22.97
C SER A 190 7.59 -6.20 -23.00
N SER A 191 6.53 -5.67 -23.64
CA SER A 191 5.24 -6.32 -23.80
C SER A 191 5.38 -7.72 -24.44
N ALA A 192 6.23 -7.85 -25.46
CA ALA A 192 6.51 -9.12 -26.14
C ALA A 192 7.14 -10.18 -25.20
N ARG A 193 8.00 -9.77 -24.27
CA ARG A 193 8.62 -10.71 -23.32
C ARG A 193 7.63 -11.18 -22.26
N PHE A 194 6.78 -10.29 -21.75
CA PHE A 194 5.66 -10.71 -20.90
C PHE A 194 4.73 -11.69 -21.61
N ALA A 195 4.41 -11.45 -22.88
CA ALA A 195 3.59 -12.34 -23.70
C ALA A 195 4.23 -13.72 -23.86
N GLN A 196 5.53 -13.79 -24.19
CA GLN A 196 6.28 -15.05 -24.29
C GLN A 196 6.29 -15.83 -22.97
N THR A 197 6.48 -15.14 -21.83
CA THR A 197 6.42 -15.78 -20.51
C THR A 197 5.02 -16.31 -20.20
N ALA A 198 3.97 -15.55 -20.50
CA ALA A 198 2.59 -15.98 -20.33
C ALA A 198 2.28 -17.24 -21.18
N ASP A 199 2.66 -17.22 -22.46
CA ASP A 199 2.50 -18.36 -23.37
C ASP A 199 3.20 -19.61 -22.84
N TRP A 200 4.43 -19.45 -22.36
CA TRP A 200 5.21 -20.56 -21.82
C TRP A 200 4.56 -21.14 -20.56
N LEU A 201 4.10 -20.30 -19.62
CA LEU A 201 3.43 -20.74 -18.39
C LEU A 201 2.09 -21.44 -18.68
N ILE A 202 1.33 -20.96 -19.65
CA ILE A 202 0.08 -21.62 -20.09
C ILE A 202 0.40 -23.00 -20.64
N THR A 203 1.35 -23.08 -21.58
CA THR A 203 1.70 -24.34 -22.27
C THR A 203 2.31 -25.39 -21.34
N ASN A 204 3.22 -24.98 -20.44
CA ASN A 204 4.05 -25.91 -19.68
C ASN A 204 3.57 -26.13 -18.25
N CYS A 205 2.76 -25.22 -17.71
CA CYS A 205 2.30 -25.29 -16.33
C CYS A 205 0.78 -25.35 -16.19
N ASN A 206 0.03 -25.33 -17.31
CA ASN A 206 -1.43 -25.19 -17.31
C ASN A 206 -1.89 -23.93 -16.52
N ALA A 207 -1.10 -22.85 -16.59
CA ALA A 207 -1.33 -21.67 -15.77
C ALA A 207 -2.52 -20.83 -16.27
N THR A 208 -3.34 -20.33 -15.34
CA THR A 208 -4.28 -19.25 -15.64
C THR A 208 -3.61 -17.91 -15.43
N ILE A 209 -3.45 -17.15 -16.51
CA ILE A 209 -2.76 -15.85 -16.47
C ILE A 209 -3.78 -14.71 -16.28
N VAL A 210 -3.41 -13.75 -15.42
CA VAL A 210 -4.14 -12.49 -15.21
C VAL A 210 -3.17 -11.33 -15.39
N VAL A 211 -3.39 -10.46 -16.37
CA VAL A 211 -2.64 -9.21 -16.52
C VAL A 211 -3.35 -8.10 -15.76
N SER A 212 -2.65 -7.54 -14.77
CA SER A 212 -3.14 -6.50 -13.87
C SER A 212 -2.43 -5.18 -14.11
N VAL A 213 -3.20 -4.15 -14.44
CA VAL A 213 -2.72 -2.79 -14.68
C VAL A 213 -3.61 -1.75 -14.01
N SER A 214 -3.07 -0.55 -13.78
CA SER A 214 -3.86 0.61 -13.38
C SER A 214 -4.87 0.98 -14.47
N PRO A 215 -6.04 1.57 -14.13
CA PRO A 215 -7.04 1.97 -15.12
C PRO A 215 -6.62 3.17 -15.99
N VAL A 216 -5.41 3.70 -15.83
CA VAL A 216 -4.90 4.81 -16.64
C VAL A 216 -4.65 4.36 -18.09
N PRO A 217 -4.96 5.18 -19.10
CA PRO A 217 -4.88 4.78 -20.51
C PRO A 217 -3.51 4.19 -20.92
N ALA A 218 -2.42 4.78 -20.43
CA ALA A 218 -1.06 4.32 -20.73
C ALA A 218 -0.79 2.88 -20.26
N GLU A 219 -1.26 2.49 -19.06
CA GLU A 219 -1.06 1.13 -18.59
C GLU A 219 -2.05 0.13 -19.21
N LYS A 220 -3.27 0.58 -19.54
CA LYS A 220 -4.20 -0.23 -20.35
C LYS A 220 -3.61 -0.60 -21.71
N GLN A 221 -2.92 0.34 -22.35
CA GLN A 221 -2.23 0.07 -23.61
C GLN A 221 -1.15 -1.01 -23.44
N ILE A 222 -0.36 -0.98 -22.37
CA ILE A 222 0.65 -2.01 -22.08
C ILE A 222 -0.01 -3.39 -21.97
N ALA A 223 -1.12 -3.50 -21.23
CA ALA A 223 -1.84 -4.78 -21.11
C ALA A 223 -2.36 -5.29 -22.47
N ASN A 224 -2.90 -4.39 -23.29
CA ASN A 224 -3.40 -4.74 -24.62
C ASN A 224 -2.27 -5.19 -25.55
N GLU A 225 -1.10 -4.53 -25.51
CA GLU A 225 0.07 -4.94 -26.29
C GLU A 225 0.58 -6.32 -25.89
N ILE A 226 0.57 -6.64 -24.59
CA ILE A 226 0.93 -7.97 -24.08
C ILE A 226 -0.05 -9.03 -24.61
N CYS A 227 -1.36 -8.76 -24.51
CA CYS A 227 -2.38 -9.68 -25.02
C CYS A 227 -2.27 -9.89 -26.53
N ASN A 228 -2.05 -8.82 -27.30
CA ASN A 228 -1.93 -8.87 -28.77
C ASN A 228 -0.65 -9.59 -29.24
N SER A 229 0.40 -9.60 -28.40
CA SER A 229 1.67 -10.25 -28.71
C SER A 229 1.71 -11.73 -28.30
N SER A 230 0.69 -12.20 -27.57
CA SER A 230 0.62 -13.57 -27.05
C SER A 230 -0.10 -14.50 -28.02
N ARG A 231 0.30 -15.78 -28.01
CA ARG A 231 -0.36 -16.85 -28.78
C ARG A 231 -1.61 -17.37 -28.07
N HIS A 232 -1.68 -17.25 -26.75
CA HIS A 232 -2.80 -17.68 -25.94
C HIS A 232 -3.66 -16.49 -25.50
N ARG A 233 -4.94 -16.76 -25.17
CA ARG A 233 -5.80 -15.76 -24.52
C ARG A 233 -5.70 -15.91 -23.01
N PHE A 234 -5.70 -14.78 -22.31
CA PHE A 234 -5.73 -14.73 -20.86
C PHE A 234 -6.48 -13.50 -20.36
N ILE A 235 -6.68 -13.41 -19.05
CA ILE A 235 -7.51 -12.37 -18.44
C ILE A 235 -6.79 -11.02 -18.48
N ASN A 236 -7.41 -10.03 -19.12
CA ASN A 236 -6.94 -8.65 -19.16
C ASN A 236 -7.79 -7.76 -18.23
N LEU A 237 -7.24 -7.34 -17.09
CA LEU A 237 -7.96 -6.45 -16.15
C LEU A 237 -8.10 -5.01 -16.66
N ALA A 238 -7.44 -4.62 -17.75
CA ALA A 238 -7.70 -3.34 -18.42
C ALA A 238 -9.12 -3.27 -19.00
N GLU A 239 -9.65 -4.43 -19.42
CA GLU A 239 -10.98 -4.63 -19.99
C GLU A 239 -11.97 -5.12 -18.92
N LYS A 240 -11.59 -6.14 -18.15
CA LYS A 240 -12.38 -6.68 -17.03
C LYS A 240 -11.94 -6.04 -15.71
N SER A 241 -12.29 -4.77 -15.51
CA SER A 241 -11.86 -4.01 -14.34
C SER A 241 -12.38 -4.59 -13.01
N ILE A 242 -11.47 -4.72 -12.04
CA ILE A 242 -11.76 -5.11 -10.66
C ILE A 242 -11.26 -4.03 -9.69
N GLY A 243 -11.92 -3.88 -8.55
CA GLY A 243 -11.51 -3.00 -7.47
C GLY A 243 -10.31 -3.57 -6.69
N LEU A 244 -9.65 -2.71 -5.91
CA LEU A 244 -8.48 -3.13 -5.11
C LEU A 244 -8.80 -4.25 -4.09
N GLY A 245 -10.00 -4.29 -3.53
CA GLY A 245 -10.42 -5.39 -2.65
C GLY A 245 -10.53 -6.73 -3.38
N GLU A 246 -11.02 -6.73 -4.61
CA GLU A 246 -11.09 -7.91 -5.48
C GLU A 246 -9.67 -8.34 -5.91
N LEU A 247 -8.80 -7.38 -6.27
CA LEU A 247 -7.39 -7.65 -6.59
C LEU A 247 -6.64 -8.30 -5.43
N LYS A 248 -6.83 -7.80 -4.19
CA LYS A 248 -6.28 -8.42 -2.98
C LYS A 248 -6.73 -9.88 -2.82
N SER A 249 -7.93 -10.21 -3.29
CA SER A 249 -8.50 -11.54 -3.19
C SER A 249 -7.84 -12.56 -4.13
N LEU A 250 -6.99 -12.13 -5.08
CA LEU A 250 -6.22 -13.04 -5.95
C LEU A 250 -5.07 -13.74 -5.22
N PHE A 251 -4.43 -13.07 -4.26
CA PHE A 251 -3.22 -13.57 -3.59
C PHE A 251 -3.44 -14.71 -2.58
N PRO A 252 -4.55 -14.78 -1.82
CA PRO A 252 -4.80 -15.90 -0.90
C PRO A 252 -5.50 -17.10 -1.56
N LEU A 253 -5.61 -17.16 -2.90
CA LEU A 253 -6.39 -18.21 -3.57
C LEU A 253 -5.81 -19.61 -3.40
N ARG A 254 -4.48 -19.74 -3.28
CA ARG A 254 -3.79 -20.99 -2.94
C ARG A 254 -2.48 -20.65 -2.21
N SER A 255 -2.38 -21.01 -0.95
CA SER A 255 -1.09 -21.11 -0.26
C SER A 255 -0.39 -22.35 -0.80
N TRP A 256 0.81 -22.21 -1.34
CA TRP A 256 1.66 -23.32 -1.77
C TRP A 256 2.26 -24.04 -0.57
#